data_AF-A0A7K4SIF7-F1
#
_entry.id   AF-A0A7K4SIF7-F1
#
_cell.length_a   1.000
_cell.length_b   1.000
_cell.length_c   1.000
_cell.angle_alpha   90.00
_cell.angle_beta   90.00
_cell.angle_gamma   90.00
#
_symmetry.space_group_name_H-M   'P 1'
#
loop_
_entity.id
_entity.type
_entity.pdbx_description
1 polymer ?
#
loop_
_entity_poly.entity_id
_entity_poly.type
_entity_poly.pdbx_seq_one_letter_code
_entity_poly.pdbx_strand_id
1 'polypeptide(L)'
;ASRLGDQFWHPSCFSCHFCHQPLVDLIYFQQDGRIYCGRHHAELFRPRCASCDQLIFMEECIEAEGRRWHLEHFCCLECDVPLRGQRYVMASGRPCCCSCFESLFAEPCQACGDPIGADSEEATHQGLRWHARAACFCCSRCRRPLRGQPLVCRRGRLFCSETCSLGRDASSTTSDSSDSAFTSAPSPDA
;
A
#
# COMPACT_ATOMS: atom_id res chain seq x y z
N ALA A 1 -35.85 -40.52 -2.61
CA ALA A 1 -35.06 -40.63 -3.85
C ALA A 1 -35.40 -39.42 -4.71
N SER A 2 -34.41 -38.72 -5.25
CA SER A 2 -34.64 -37.60 -6.16
C SER A 2 -34.85 -38.15 -7.57
N ARG A 3 -35.93 -37.77 -8.23
CA ARG A 3 -36.30 -38.24 -9.58
C ARG A 3 -36.24 -37.09 -10.57
N LEU A 4 -35.57 -37.31 -11.70
CA LEU A 4 -35.52 -36.39 -12.82
C LEU A 4 -35.86 -37.17 -14.10
N GLY A 5 -37.05 -36.92 -14.66
CA GLY A 5 -37.62 -37.78 -15.69
C GLY A 5 -37.77 -39.23 -15.21
N ASP A 6 -37.15 -40.16 -15.93
CA ASP A 6 -37.14 -41.60 -15.62
C ASP A 6 -35.86 -42.06 -14.87
N GLN A 7 -34.98 -41.14 -14.49
CA GLN A 7 -33.74 -41.46 -13.77
C GLN A 7 -33.89 -41.27 -12.26
N PHE A 8 -33.37 -42.22 -11.50
CA PHE A 8 -33.36 -42.22 -10.03
C PHE A 8 -31.95 -41.98 -9.52
N TRP A 9 -31.84 -41.08 -8.54
CA TRP A 9 -30.56 -40.73 -7.95
C TRP A 9 -30.58 -40.98 -6.45
N HIS A 10 -29.47 -41.52 -5.93
CA HIS A 10 -29.19 -41.39 -4.50
C HIS A 10 -29.11 -39.89 -4.16
N PRO A 11 -29.63 -39.46 -3.01
CA PRO A 11 -29.58 -38.04 -2.62
C PRO A 11 -28.17 -37.45 -2.66
N SER A 12 -27.15 -38.22 -2.28
CA SER A 12 -25.74 -37.81 -2.32
C SER A 12 -25.16 -37.72 -3.73
N CYS A 13 -25.72 -38.44 -4.70
CA CYS A 13 -25.28 -38.41 -6.10
C CYS A 13 -26.00 -37.32 -6.91
N PHE A 14 -27.14 -36.83 -6.42
CA PHE A 14 -27.90 -35.75 -7.05
C PHE A 14 -27.27 -34.39 -6.75
N SER A 15 -26.15 -34.11 -7.42
CA SER A 15 -25.30 -32.96 -7.17
C SER A 15 -24.94 -32.24 -8.46
N CYS A 16 -24.59 -30.96 -8.36
CA CYS A 16 -24.12 -30.20 -9.52
C CYS A 16 -22.81 -30.80 -10.05
N HIS A 17 -22.73 -30.99 -11.37
CA HIS A 17 -21.55 -31.51 -12.05
C HIS A 17 -20.27 -30.67 -11.81
N PHE A 18 -20.40 -29.35 -11.54
CA PHE A 18 -19.25 -28.45 -11.36
C PHE A 18 -18.88 -28.18 -9.89
N CYS A 19 -19.83 -27.82 -9.01
CA CYS A 19 -19.51 -27.56 -7.58
C CYS A 19 -19.76 -28.77 -6.66
N HIS A 20 -20.35 -29.86 -7.16
CA HIS A 20 -20.79 -30.98 -6.34
C HIS A 20 -21.77 -30.62 -5.21
N GLN A 21 -22.38 -29.42 -5.28
CA GLN A 21 -23.41 -29.03 -4.33
C GLN A 21 -24.62 -29.96 -4.49
N PRO A 22 -25.14 -30.54 -3.39
CA PRO A 22 -26.38 -31.31 -3.42
C PRO A 22 -27.53 -30.44 -3.94
N LEU A 23 -28.30 -30.97 -4.88
CA LEU A 23 -29.38 -30.23 -5.55
C LEU A 23 -30.77 -30.66 -5.07
N VAL A 24 -30.83 -31.50 -4.04
CA VAL A 24 -32.07 -31.86 -3.37
C VAL A 24 -32.71 -30.57 -2.87
N ASP A 25 -34.00 -30.37 -3.18
CA ASP A 25 -34.80 -29.19 -2.84
C ASP A 25 -34.36 -27.85 -3.47
N LEU A 26 -33.40 -27.87 -4.40
CA LEU A 26 -32.94 -26.68 -5.12
C LEU A 26 -33.43 -26.66 -6.56
N ILE A 27 -33.41 -25.48 -7.17
CA ILE A 27 -33.61 -25.35 -8.62
C ILE A 27 -32.35 -25.87 -9.33
N TYR A 28 -32.56 -26.79 -10.27
CA TYR A 28 -31.51 -27.42 -11.06
C TYR A 28 -31.90 -27.50 -12.54
N PHE A 29 -30.91 -27.76 -13.38
CA PHE A 29 -31.05 -27.86 -14.83
C PHE A 29 -30.31 -29.09 -15.35
N GLN A 30 -30.88 -29.75 -16.36
CA GLN A 30 -30.23 -30.86 -17.06
C GLN A 30 -29.84 -30.43 -18.46
N GLN A 31 -28.58 -30.65 -18.82
CA GLN A 31 -28.05 -30.36 -20.14
C GLN A 31 -26.99 -31.41 -20.50
N ASP A 32 -27.09 -31.99 -21.70
CA ASP A 32 -26.16 -33.00 -22.22
C ASP A 32 -25.90 -34.18 -21.26
N GLY A 33 -26.94 -34.64 -20.58
CA GLY A 33 -26.87 -35.75 -19.62
C GLY A 33 -26.21 -35.40 -18.27
N ARG A 34 -25.88 -34.13 -18.03
CA ARG A 34 -25.31 -33.62 -16.76
C ARG A 34 -26.32 -32.74 -16.05
N ILE A 35 -26.22 -32.68 -14.71
CA ILE A 35 -27.09 -31.87 -13.85
C ILE A 35 -26.29 -30.72 -13.25
N TYR A 36 -26.87 -29.53 -13.29
CA TYR A 36 -26.22 -28.28 -12.89
C TYR A 36 -27.08 -27.51 -11.89
N CYS A 37 -26.46 -26.82 -10.94
CA CYS A 37 -27.14 -25.77 -10.19
C CYS A 37 -27.45 -24.59 -11.13
N GLY A 38 -28.40 -23.73 -10.76
CA GLY A 38 -28.74 -22.56 -11.56
C GLY A 38 -27.55 -21.65 -11.89
N ARG A 39 -26.59 -21.51 -10.95
CA ARG A 39 -25.37 -20.71 -11.15
C ARG A 39 -24.52 -21.26 -12.30
N HIS A 40 -24.13 -22.53 -12.22
CA HIS A 40 -23.23 -23.14 -13.20
C HIS A 40 -23.91 -23.45 -14.53
N HIS A 41 -25.21 -23.73 -14.53
CA HIS A 41 -25.96 -23.82 -15.78
C HIS A 41 -25.92 -22.49 -16.54
N ALA A 42 -26.18 -21.37 -15.85
CA ALA A 42 -26.12 -20.05 -16.49
C ALA A 42 -24.73 -19.70 -17.01
N GLU A 43 -23.68 -20.15 -16.33
CA GLU A 43 -22.28 -19.95 -16.73
C GLU A 43 -21.87 -20.71 -18.00
N LEU A 44 -22.66 -21.71 -18.44
CA LEU A 44 -22.48 -22.34 -19.76
C LEU A 44 -22.81 -21.38 -20.91
N PHE A 45 -23.64 -20.37 -20.67
CA PHE A 45 -24.13 -19.46 -21.72
C PHE A 45 -23.51 -18.06 -21.62
N ARG A 46 -23.29 -17.58 -20.39
CA ARG A 46 -22.81 -16.23 -20.14
C ARG A 46 -21.79 -16.23 -19.01
N PRO A 47 -20.68 -15.47 -19.15
CA PRO A 47 -19.71 -15.38 -18.08
C PRO A 47 -20.25 -14.61 -16.89
N ARG A 48 -19.72 -14.91 -15.69
CA ARG A 48 -20.06 -14.20 -14.46
C ARG A 48 -18.97 -13.21 -14.09
N CYS A 49 -19.37 -12.00 -13.70
CA CYS A 49 -18.46 -10.99 -13.20
C CYS A 49 -17.90 -11.38 -11.84
N ALA A 50 -16.58 -11.46 -11.72
CA ALA A 50 -15.91 -11.84 -10.48
C ALA A 50 -15.99 -10.80 -9.35
N SER A 51 -16.55 -9.61 -9.61
CA SER A 51 -16.75 -8.55 -8.62
C SER A 51 -18.18 -8.49 -8.08
N CYS A 52 -19.19 -8.42 -8.96
CA CYS A 52 -20.60 -8.31 -8.54
C CYS A 52 -21.38 -9.63 -8.52
N ASP A 53 -20.74 -10.73 -8.94
CA ASP A 53 -21.34 -12.07 -9.06
C ASP A 53 -22.58 -12.13 -9.97
N GLN A 54 -22.78 -11.15 -10.87
CA GLN A 54 -23.84 -11.16 -11.88
C GLN A 54 -23.32 -11.63 -13.25
N LEU A 55 -24.21 -12.17 -14.09
CA LEU A 55 -23.88 -12.54 -15.47
C LEU A 55 -23.59 -11.29 -16.31
N ILE A 56 -22.59 -11.38 -17.18
CA ILE A 56 -22.22 -10.33 -18.12
C ILE A 56 -22.95 -10.60 -19.44
N PHE A 57 -23.95 -9.79 -19.73
CA PHE A 57 -24.74 -9.87 -20.96
C PHE A 57 -24.14 -9.08 -22.13
N MET A 58 -23.19 -8.19 -21.87
CA MET A 58 -22.46 -7.52 -22.93
C MET A 58 -21.49 -8.50 -23.60
N GLU A 59 -21.23 -8.31 -24.90
CA GLU A 59 -20.19 -9.06 -25.61
C GLU A 59 -18.80 -8.65 -25.13
N GLU A 60 -18.63 -7.35 -24.85
CA GLU A 60 -17.41 -6.81 -24.27
C GLU A 60 -17.37 -7.08 -22.76
N CYS A 61 -16.25 -7.65 -22.31
CA CYS A 61 -15.92 -7.81 -20.90
C CYS A 61 -14.41 -7.65 -20.71
N ILE A 62 -13.98 -7.50 -19.47
CA ILE A 62 -12.55 -7.55 -19.13
C ILE A 62 -12.22 -9.00 -18.79
N GLU A 63 -11.11 -9.50 -19.33
CA GLU A 63 -10.53 -10.80 -18.99
C GLU A 63 -9.12 -10.59 -18.44
N ALA A 64 -8.83 -11.27 -17.34
CA ALA A 64 -7.63 -11.14 -16.53
C ALA A 64 -7.61 -12.33 -15.56
N GLU A 65 -6.43 -12.90 -15.28
CA GLU A 65 -6.28 -13.93 -14.23
C GLU A 65 -7.29 -15.10 -14.32
N GLY A 66 -7.70 -15.48 -15.54
CA GLY A 66 -8.70 -16.52 -15.79
C GLY A 66 -10.14 -16.19 -15.35
N ARG A 67 -10.43 -14.94 -15.01
CA ARG A 67 -11.76 -14.45 -14.59
C ARG A 67 -12.27 -13.40 -15.57
N ARG A 68 -13.56 -13.06 -15.44
CA ARG A 68 -14.25 -12.09 -16.31
C ARG A 68 -14.94 -11.03 -15.46
N TRP A 69 -15.00 -9.79 -15.95
CA TRP A 69 -15.61 -8.65 -15.26
C TRP A 69 -16.41 -7.76 -16.21
N HIS A 70 -17.44 -7.10 -15.68
CA HIS A 70 -17.99 -5.91 -16.31
C HIS A 70 -16.91 -4.83 -16.43
N LEU A 71 -17.01 -3.97 -17.44
CA LEU A 71 -16.02 -2.92 -17.69
C LEU A 71 -15.87 -1.97 -16.49
N GLU A 72 -16.99 -1.70 -15.82
CA GLU A 72 -17.11 -0.81 -14.65
C GLU A 72 -16.71 -1.48 -13.33
N HIS A 73 -16.58 -2.80 -13.31
CA HIS A 73 -16.29 -3.55 -12.08
C HIS A 73 -14.85 -4.05 -11.99
N PHE A 74 -14.01 -3.73 -12.98
CA PHE A 74 -12.58 -3.97 -12.93
C PHE A 74 -11.85 -2.71 -12.44
N CYS A 75 -12.02 -2.45 -11.15
CA CYS A 75 -11.53 -1.25 -10.48
C CYS A 75 -10.67 -1.60 -9.27
N CYS A 76 -9.80 -0.68 -8.88
CA CYS A 76 -8.96 -0.82 -7.70
C CYS A 76 -9.80 -1.07 -6.45
N LEU A 77 -9.46 -2.10 -5.68
CA LEU A 77 -10.05 -2.42 -4.38
C LEU A 77 -10.10 -1.22 -3.41
N GLU A 78 -9.08 -0.37 -3.44
CA GLU A 78 -8.89 0.68 -2.43
C GLU A 78 -9.41 2.05 -2.85
N CYS A 79 -9.43 2.35 -4.15
CA CYS A 79 -9.76 3.68 -4.65
C CYS A 79 -10.78 3.71 -5.79
N ASP A 80 -11.33 2.55 -6.17
CA ASP A 80 -12.33 2.38 -7.22
C ASP A 80 -11.95 2.92 -8.62
N VAL A 81 -10.68 3.27 -8.83
CA VAL A 81 -10.17 3.69 -10.15
C VAL A 81 -10.22 2.52 -11.13
N PRO A 82 -10.78 2.70 -12.35
CA PRO A 82 -10.77 1.67 -13.39
C PRO A 82 -9.35 1.24 -13.77
N LEU A 83 -9.14 -0.08 -13.85
CA LEU A 83 -7.82 -0.68 -14.08
C LEU A 83 -7.61 -1.18 -15.52
N ARG A 84 -8.57 -0.94 -16.42
CA ARG A 84 -8.43 -1.32 -17.84
C ARG A 84 -7.19 -0.64 -18.44
N GLY A 85 -6.28 -1.45 -18.96
CA GLY A 85 -5.04 -0.97 -19.58
C GLY A 85 -4.02 -0.41 -18.59
N GLN A 86 -4.27 -0.52 -17.28
CA GLN A 86 -3.36 -0.08 -16.22
C GLN A 86 -2.64 -1.27 -15.61
N ARG A 87 -1.48 -1.01 -15.00
CA ARG A 87 -0.80 -2.01 -14.16
C ARG A 87 -1.57 -2.17 -12.84
N TYR A 88 -1.73 -3.42 -12.40
CA TYR A 88 -2.39 -3.76 -11.15
C TYR A 88 -1.74 -4.99 -10.52
N VAL A 89 -2.08 -5.23 -9.25
CA VAL A 89 -1.70 -6.42 -8.48
C VAL A 89 -2.97 -7.08 -7.96
N MET A 90 -3.01 -8.41 -7.96
CA MET A 90 -4.12 -9.16 -7.35
C MET A 90 -3.88 -9.32 -5.85
N ALA A 91 -4.73 -8.71 -5.04
CA ALA A 91 -4.73 -8.85 -3.58
C ALA A 91 -6.02 -9.57 -3.15
N SER A 92 -5.90 -10.74 -2.52
CA SER A 92 -7.05 -11.52 -2.02
C SER A 92 -8.12 -11.80 -3.09
N GLY A 93 -7.70 -11.97 -4.35
CA GLY A 93 -8.61 -12.24 -5.47
C GLY A 93 -9.33 -11.01 -6.04
N ARG A 94 -8.98 -9.79 -5.58
CA ARG A 94 -9.46 -8.51 -6.14
C ARG A 94 -8.30 -7.69 -6.69
N PRO A 95 -8.50 -6.93 -7.78
CA PRO A 95 -7.43 -6.14 -8.37
C PRO A 95 -7.20 -4.83 -7.58
N CYS A 96 -5.95 -4.45 -7.39
CA CYS A 96 -5.52 -3.22 -6.71
C CYS A 96 -4.51 -2.47 -7.59
N CYS A 97 -4.61 -1.15 -7.70
CA CYS A 97 -3.66 -0.36 -8.47
C CYS A 97 -2.28 -0.36 -7.79
N CYS A 98 -1.21 -0.22 -8.57
CA CYS A 98 0.15 -0.22 -8.02
C CYS A 98 0.35 0.87 -6.95
N SER A 99 -0.24 2.06 -7.13
CA SER A 99 -0.13 3.16 -6.15
C SER A 99 -0.77 2.82 -4.80
N CYS A 100 -1.97 2.25 -4.78
CA CYS A 100 -2.61 1.81 -3.55
C CYS A 100 -1.89 0.63 -2.92
N PHE A 101 -1.46 -0.35 -3.75
CA PHE A 101 -0.68 -1.48 -3.27
C PHE A 101 0.63 -1.01 -2.61
N GLU A 102 1.39 -0.16 -3.27
CA GLU A 102 2.61 0.44 -2.69
C GLU A 102 2.30 1.23 -1.44
N SER A 103 1.22 2.02 -1.39
CA SER A 103 0.88 2.79 -0.19
C SER A 103 0.54 1.90 1.02
N LEU A 104 -0.03 0.72 0.80
CA LEU A 104 -0.36 -0.24 1.87
C LEU A 104 0.86 -1.01 2.38
N PHE A 105 1.87 -1.24 1.54
CA PHE A 105 3.04 -2.07 1.86
C PHE A 105 4.37 -1.30 1.94
N ALA A 106 4.37 0.00 1.61
CA ALA A 106 5.56 0.83 1.69
C ALA A 106 5.90 1.12 3.15
N GLU A 107 7.21 1.02 3.44
CA GLU A 107 7.72 1.41 4.75
C GLU A 107 7.57 2.93 4.94
N PRO A 108 7.12 3.37 6.12
CA PRO A 108 6.92 4.78 6.40
C PRO A 108 8.25 5.52 6.55
N CYS A 109 8.30 6.76 6.09
CA CYS A 109 9.44 7.63 6.34
C CYS A 109 9.53 7.98 7.83
N GLN A 110 10.69 7.75 8.44
CA GLN A 110 10.92 8.01 9.87
C GLN A 110 10.84 9.51 10.25
N ALA A 111 10.85 10.43 9.29
CA ALA A 111 10.72 11.87 9.52
C ALA A 111 9.31 12.44 9.31
N CYS A 112 8.58 12.00 8.26
CA CYS A 112 7.25 12.55 7.95
C CYS A 112 6.09 11.57 8.15
N GLY A 113 6.36 10.27 8.27
CA GLY A 113 5.36 9.22 8.42
C GLY A 113 4.75 8.75 7.09
N ASP A 114 4.89 9.51 6.01
CA ASP A 114 4.36 9.12 4.69
C ASP A 114 5.13 7.92 4.11
N PRO A 115 4.47 7.05 3.32
CA PRO A 115 5.12 5.92 2.66
C PRO A 115 6.26 6.35 1.73
N ILE A 116 7.33 5.57 1.69
CA ILE A 116 8.42 5.71 0.71
C ILE A 116 8.07 4.82 -0.49
N GLY A 117 7.59 5.43 -1.58
CA GLY A 117 7.20 4.72 -2.80
C GLY A 117 8.38 3.99 -3.45
N ALA A 118 8.10 2.91 -4.20
CA ALA A 118 9.14 2.04 -4.75
C ALA A 118 10.12 2.77 -5.70
N ASP A 119 9.64 3.79 -6.40
CA ASP A 119 10.42 4.60 -7.34
C ASP A 119 11.06 5.85 -6.68
N SER A 120 10.84 6.07 -5.37
CA SER A 120 11.39 7.24 -4.66
C SER A 120 12.82 6.98 -4.20
N GLU A 121 13.72 7.95 -4.40
CA GLU A 121 15.04 7.88 -3.78
C GLU A 121 14.93 7.83 -2.25
N GLU A 122 15.60 6.86 -1.65
CA GLU A 122 15.60 6.66 -0.22
C GLU A 122 16.99 6.81 0.41
N ALA A 123 16.99 7.19 1.67
CA ALA A 123 18.18 7.18 2.51
C ALA A 123 17.94 6.20 3.66
N THR A 124 18.89 5.28 3.85
CA THR A 124 18.82 4.24 4.88
C THR A 124 19.97 4.39 5.85
N HIS A 125 19.67 4.36 7.15
CA HIS A 125 20.68 4.40 8.20
C HIS A 125 20.23 3.61 9.43
N GLN A 126 21.05 2.67 9.90
CA GLN A 126 20.72 1.77 11.02
C GLN A 126 19.38 1.01 10.83
N GLY A 127 19.06 0.62 9.59
CA GLY A 127 17.82 -0.09 9.26
C GLY A 127 16.57 0.79 9.21
N LEU A 128 16.67 2.07 9.54
CA LEU A 128 15.59 3.04 9.39
C LEU A 128 15.66 3.72 8.03
N ARG A 129 14.51 4.17 7.52
CA ARG A 129 14.35 4.71 6.15
C ARG A 129 13.78 6.12 6.18
N TRP A 130 14.25 6.95 5.25
CA TRP A 130 13.78 8.31 5.04
C TRP A 130 13.64 8.60 3.55
N HIS A 131 12.71 9.48 3.16
CA HIS A 131 12.78 10.08 1.82
C HIS A 131 14.12 10.79 1.68
N ALA A 132 14.79 10.57 0.55
CA ALA A 132 16.02 11.25 0.24
C ALA A 132 15.70 12.69 -0.26
N ARG A 133 15.23 13.54 0.65
CA ARG A 133 14.94 14.96 0.41
C ARG A 133 15.29 15.76 1.65
N ALA A 134 15.64 17.04 1.46
CA ALA A 134 16.09 17.92 2.53
C ALA A 134 15.11 18.01 3.71
N ALA A 135 13.80 17.88 3.47
CA ALA A 135 12.79 17.91 4.52
C ALA A 135 12.82 16.68 5.45
N CYS A 136 13.21 15.51 4.93
CA CYS A 136 13.14 14.23 5.65
C CYS A 136 14.50 13.73 6.12
N PHE A 137 15.56 13.92 5.32
CA PHE A 137 16.91 13.48 5.63
C PHE A 137 17.80 14.67 6.04
N CYS A 138 17.46 15.27 7.19
CA CYS A 138 18.16 16.42 7.75
C CYS A 138 18.46 16.27 9.24
N CYS A 139 19.36 17.12 9.74
CA CYS A 139 19.65 17.21 11.16
C CYS A 139 18.39 17.67 11.93
N SER A 140 18.02 16.92 12.96
CA SER A 140 16.84 17.18 13.79
C SER A 140 16.92 18.50 14.57
N ARG A 141 18.13 19.08 14.72
CA ARG A 141 18.37 20.35 15.40
C ARG A 141 18.51 21.52 14.42
N CYS A 142 19.50 21.48 13.53
CA CYS A 142 19.82 22.60 12.64
C CYS A 142 19.16 22.51 11.25
N ARG A 143 18.41 21.43 10.97
CA ARG A 143 17.74 21.16 9.68
C ARG A 143 18.66 21.09 8.46
N ARG A 144 19.98 21.06 8.64
CA ARG A 144 20.94 20.88 7.54
C ARG A 144 20.73 19.50 6.89
N PRO A 145 20.65 19.40 5.54
CA PRO A 145 20.59 18.12 4.84
C PRO A 145 21.83 17.27 5.13
N LEU A 146 21.64 15.96 5.29
CA LEU A 146 22.70 15.03 5.71
C LEU A 146 23.22 14.13 4.59
N ARG A 147 22.77 14.34 3.34
CA ARG A 147 23.21 13.55 2.19
C ARG A 147 24.72 13.67 2.00
N GLY A 148 25.42 12.53 2.04
CA GLY A 148 26.88 12.45 1.86
C GLY A 148 27.71 13.09 2.99
N GLN A 149 27.11 13.39 4.14
CA GLN A 149 27.80 13.97 5.29
C GLN A 149 27.94 12.96 6.43
N PRO A 150 28.98 13.06 7.27
CA PRO A 150 29.03 12.33 8.53
C PRO A 150 27.79 12.66 9.37
N LEU A 151 27.16 11.63 9.93
CA LEU A 151 25.95 11.80 10.72
C LEU A 151 25.94 10.85 11.91
N VAL A 152 25.18 11.25 12.93
CA VAL A 152 24.91 10.44 14.13
C VAL A 152 23.41 10.19 14.20
N CYS A 153 23.01 8.94 14.38
CA CYS A 153 21.63 8.58 14.66
C CYS A 153 21.48 8.20 16.13
N ARG A 154 20.59 8.89 16.85
CA ARG A 154 20.32 8.62 18.26
C ARG A 154 18.81 8.58 18.49
N ARG A 155 18.30 7.43 18.95
CA ARG A 155 16.86 7.19 19.18
C ARG A 155 16.02 7.48 17.92
N GLY A 156 16.50 7.06 16.74
CA GLY A 156 15.80 7.25 15.46
C GLY A 156 15.81 8.69 14.92
N ARG A 157 16.59 9.60 15.51
CA ARG A 157 16.76 10.99 15.04
C ARG A 157 18.16 11.18 14.46
N LEU A 158 18.24 11.87 13.33
CA LEU A 158 19.50 12.15 12.63
C LEU A 158 20.09 13.49 13.08
N PHE A 159 21.41 13.55 13.20
CA PHE A 159 22.17 14.75 13.59
C PHE A 159 23.43 14.87 12.72
N CYS A 160 23.83 16.11 12.36
CA CYS A 160 25.04 16.36 11.58
C CYS A 160 26.35 16.22 12.39
N SER A 161 26.27 16.18 13.71
CA SER A 161 27.42 16.16 14.61
C SER A 161 27.00 15.78 16.03
N GLU A 162 27.96 15.37 16.86
CA GLU A 162 27.74 15.14 18.30
C GLU A 162 27.28 16.41 19.04
N THR A 163 27.72 17.59 18.60
CA THR A 163 27.22 18.85 19.17
C THR A 163 25.72 19.02 18.98
N CYS A 164 25.21 18.69 17.79
CA CYS A 164 23.78 18.70 17.53
C CYS A 164 23.04 17.55 18.26
N SER A 165 23.69 16.40 18.46
CA SER A 165 23.13 15.23 19.14
C SER A 165 22.96 15.44 20.65
N LEU A 166 23.94 16.11 21.28
CA LEU A 166 23.98 16.41 22.72
C LEU A 166 23.25 17.69 23.09
N GLY A 167 22.86 18.46 22.08
CA GLY A 167 22.14 19.71 22.24
C GLY A 167 22.90 20.82 22.96
N ARG A 168 24.24 20.75 22.90
CA ARG A 168 25.11 21.82 23.37
C ARG A 168 25.07 22.93 22.33
N ASP A 169 24.54 24.08 22.70
CA ASP A 169 24.64 25.27 21.88
C ASP A 169 26.11 25.62 21.70
N ALA A 170 26.55 25.70 20.44
CA ALA A 170 27.88 26.17 20.07
C ALA A 170 28.03 27.69 20.26
N SER A 171 27.33 28.27 21.24
CA SER A 171 27.33 29.69 21.59
C SER A 171 27.57 29.96 23.07
N SER A 172 27.95 28.94 23.87
CA SER A 172 28.37 29.13 25.26
C SER A 172 29.83 28.71 25.49
N THR A 173 30.76 29.33 24.77
CA THR A 173 32.18 29.36 25.16
C THR A 173 32.59 30.82 25.38
N THR A 174 32.52 31.21 26.65
CA THR A 174 33.38 32.17 27.36
C THR A 174 33.46 33.59 26.78
N SER A 175 32.56 34.45 27.26
CA SER A 175 32.91 35.84 27.55
C SER A 175 34.00 35.86 28.63
N ASP A 176 35.24 36.06 28.21
CA ASP A 176 36.31 36.60 29.06
C ASP A 176 37.12 37.56 28.19
N SER A 177 36.61 38.79 28.07
CA SER A 177 37.42 39.91 27.57
C SER A 177 38.16 40.50 28.76
N SER A 178 39.40 40.03 28.94
CA SER A 178 40.32 40.54 29.95
C SER A 178 40.69 42.00 29.65
N ASP A 179 40.43 42.79 30.68
CA ASP A 179 40.92 44.11 31.04
C ASP A 179 42.37 44.41 30.58
N SER A 180 42.56 45.55 29.89
CA SER A 180 43.84 46.27 29.76
C SER A 180 43.65 47.58 28.97
N ALA A 181 43.44 48.69 29.65
CA ALA A 181 43.79 50.02 29.13
C ALA A 181 44.22 50.95 30.26
N PHE A 182 45.54 51.03 30.41
CA PHE A 182 46.25 52.08 31.15
C PHE A 182 46.24 53.35 30.29
N THR A 183 45.60 54.44 30.75
CA THR A 183 46.00 55.82 30.40
C THR A 183 45.64 56.79 31.52
N SER A 184 46.68 57.43 32.05
CA SER A 184 46.62 58.54 33.01
C SER A 184 46.19 59.84 32.32
N ALA A 185 45.37 60.66 33.01
CA ALA A 185 45.41 62.12 32.90
C ALA A 185 44.80 62.77 34.16
N PRO A 186 45.30 63.93 34.61
CA PRO A 186 44.92 64.53 35.90
C PRO A 186 43.74 65.52 35.81
N SER A 187 43.14 65.76 36.98
CA SER A 187 42.02 66.66 37.28
C SER A 187 42.24 68.13 36.90
N PRO A 188 41.17 68.90 36.62
CA PRO A 188 41.18 70.34 36.79
C PRO A 188 40.51 70.75 38.12
N ASP A 189 41.22 71.54 38.91
CA ASP A 189 40.64 72.41 39.94
C ASP A 189 40.65 73.86 39.41
N ALA A 190 39.60 74.60 39.78
CA ALA A 190 39.34 76.05 39.61
C ALA A 190 38.83 76.57 38.25
#